data_AF-A0A3B3SWU3-F1
#
_entry.id   AF-A0A3B3SWU3-F1
#
_cell.length_a   1.000
_cell.length_b   1.000
_cell.length_c   1.000
_cell.angle_alpha   90.00
_cell.angle_beta   90.00
_cell.angle_gamma   90.00
#
_symmetry.space_group_name_H-M   'P 1'
#
loop_
_entity.id
_entity.type
_entity.pdbx_description
1 polymer ?
#
loop_
_entity_poly.entity_id
_entity_poly.type
_entity_poly.pdbx_seq_one_letter_code
_entity_poly.pdbx_strand_id
1 'polypeptide(L)'
;STFNDQPNDLEQCSPCTVCDGGNISVQACTPSSDTVCGVLEGHYCIIPYKGGCRAAHKHTACKPGQFIKQPGLYGFLILIIYCCPMCHPGTRVYRHCKAWTSTSCAPCIGSTFNDQPSGLEVCSPCTVCDGVRACTPSSDTVCGVLEGHYCINPYKGGCRAANKHTACKPGQFITQPGTEYTDTVCEDCSDNSYSDGSFTNCKPHTDCESRGLVTVKAGDQAADSECGEKNDTALTAGISVGVIAVIIMAAATYLLYKRQILYCKYYISSYENS
;
A
#
# COMPACT_ATOMS: atom_id res chain seq x y z
N SER A 1 -6.27 38.44 42.90
CA SER A 1 -7.50 38.27 42.10
C SER A 1 -8.63 37.82 43.02
N THR A 2 -9.85 38.30 42.80
CA THR A 2 -11.02 37.98 43.64
C THR A 2 -12.25 37.68 42.77
N PHE A 3 -13.20 36.87 43.24
CA PHE A 3 -14.43 36.50 42.55
C PHE A 3 -15.66 36.56 43.47
N ASN A 4 -16.85 36.57 42.88
CA ASN A 4 -18.11 36.31 43.56
C ASN A 4 -19.01 35.43 42.70
N ASP A 5 -19.28 34.20 43.14
CA ASP A 5 -20.04 33.19 42.40
C ASP A 5 -21.52 33.13 42.79
N GLN A 6 -21.98 33.99 43.71
CA GLN A 6 -23.40 34.13 44.05
C GLN A 6 -23.83 35.60 44.18
N PRO A 7 -25.08 35.94 43.84
CA PRO A 7 -25.64 37.26 44.14
C PRO A 7 -25.93 37.35 45.65
N ASN A 8 -25.00 37.95 46.38
CA ASN A 8 -25.05 38.12 47.83
C ASN A 8 -24.53 39.53 48.20
N ASP A 9 -24.99 40.06 49.34
CA ASP A 9 -24.62 41.40 49.84
C ASP A 9 -23.22 41.41 50.50
N LEU A 10 -22.28 40.63 49.97
CA LEU A 10 -20.93 40.55 50.52
C LEU A 10 -20.18 41.86 50.21
N GLU A 11 -19.79 42.60 51.23
CA GLU A 11 -19.05 43.89 51.08
C GLU A 11 -17.66 43.71 50.42
N GLN A 12 -17.14 42.49 50.33
CA GLN A 12 -15.83 42.20 49.74
C GLN A 12 -15.81 40.87 48.98
N CYS A 13 -15.26 40.86 47.76
CA CYS A 13 -15.14 39.66 46.92
C CYS A 13 -14.18 38.62 47.52
N SER A 14 -14.46 37.34 47.30
CA SER A 14 -13.63 36.24 47.80
C SER A 14 -12.31 36.13 47.04
N PRO A 15 -11.17 35.84 47.70
CA PRO A 15 -9.90 35.62 47.01
C PRO A 15 -9.96 34.36 46.14
N CYS A 16 -9.37 34.43 44.94
CA CYS A 16 -9.31 33.28 44.04
C CYS A 16 -8.41 32.17 44.62
N THR A 17 -8.82 30.93 44.38
CA THR A 17 -8.02 29.74 44.70
C THR A 17 -6.73 29.74 43.86
N VAL A 18 -5.59 29.47 44.52
CA VAL A 18 -4.28 29.27 43.88
C VAL A 18 -4.02 27.77 43.80
N CYS A 19 -3.67 27.28 42.60
CA CYS A 19 -3.36 25.86 42.38
C CYS A 19 -1.90 25.58 42.73
N ASP A 20 -1.64 25.13 43.95
CA ASP A 20 -0.31 24.73 44.43
C ASP A 20 -0.24 23.21 44.66
N GLY A 21 0.98 22.65 44.75
CA GLY A 21 1.20 21.27 45.20
C GLY A 21 0.70 20.19 44.21
N GLY A 22 1.21 20.17 42.98
CA GLY A 22 0.91 19.10 42.01
C GLY A 22 -0.41 19.25 41.25
N ASN A 23 -1.00 20.45 41.28
CA ASN A 23 -2.20 20.81 40.53
C ASN A 23 -1.88 21.78 39.38
N ILE A 24 -2.73 21.80 38.35
CA ILE A 24 -2.67 22.75 37.24
C ILE A 24 -3.96 23.57 37.18
N SER A 25 -3.87 24.84 36.77
CA SER A 25 -5.06 25.66 36.52
C SER A 25 -5.73 25.17 35.22
N VAL A 26 -6.88 24.51 35.33
CA VAL A 26 -7.68 24.11 34.16
C VAL A 26 -8.69 25.19 33.77
N GLN A 27 -9.09 26.05 34.71
CA GLN A 27 -9.89 27.23 34.45
C GLN A 27 -9.41 28.40 35.30
N ALA A 28 -9.15 29.54 34.67
CA ALA A 28 -8.69 30.74 35.36
C ALA A 28 -9.83 31.42 36.14
N CYS A 29 -9.49 32.08 37.23
CA CYS A 29 -10.43 32.89 38.00
C CYS A 29 -11.00 34.05 37.16
N THR A 30 -12.29 34.32 37.32
CA THR A 30 -12.99 35.48 36.76
C THR A 30 -13.73 36.23 37.86
N PRO A 31 -14.20 37.47 37.65
CA PRO A 31 -14.97 38.19 38.66
C PRO A 31 -16.22 37.44 39.15
N SER A 32 -16.75 36.52 38.36
CA SER A 32 -17.96 35.73 38.66
C SER A 32 -17.69 34.24 38.91
N SER A 33 -16.44 33.77 38.88
CA SER A 33 -16.10 32.35 39.05
C SER A 33 -14.71 32.14 39.62
N ASP A 34 -14.56 31.20 40.54
CA ASP A 34 -13.24 30.84 41.09
C ASP A 34 -12.33 30.17 40.04
N THR A 35 -11.04 30.06 40.35
CA THR A 35 -10.09 29.19 39.65
C THR A 35 -10.49 27.72 39.85
N VAL A 36 -10.51 26.92 38.78
CA VAL A 36 -10.66 25.46 38.87
C VAL A 36 -9.29 24.82 38.67
N CYS A 37 -8.86 24.06 39.68
CA CYS A 37 -7.62 23.30 39.65
C CYS A 37 -7.88 21.86 39.17
N GLY A 38 -7.11 21.41 38.19
CA GLY A 38 -7.05 20.03 37.72
C GLY A 38 -5.83 19.33 38.28
N VAL A 39 -5.86 18.01 38.28
CA VAL A 39 -4.75 17.19 38.78
C VAL A 39 -3.69 17.06 37.68
N LEU A 40 -2.41 17.29 38.00
CA LEU A 40 -1.30 17.06 37.06
C LEU A 40 -1.24 15.58 36.69
N GLU A 41 -0.81 15.26 35.45
CA GLU A 41 -0.55 13.88 35.05
C GLU A 41 0.40 13.20 36.05
N GLY A 42 0.07 11.97 36.45
CA GLY A 42 0.83 11.25 37.47
C GLY A 42 0.55 11.68 38.91
N HIS A 43 -0.51 12.44 39.20
CA HIS A 43 -0.99 12.76 40.55
C HIS A 43 -2.45 12.30 40.75
N TYR A 44 -2.89 12.10 41.99
CA TYR A 44 -4.29 11.84 42.34
C TYR A 44 -4.82 12.89 43.32
N CYS A 45 -6.10 13.23 43.19
CA CYS A 45 -6.73 14.21 44.05
C CYS A 45 -6.96 13.64 45.46
N ILE A 46 -6.49 14.35 46.49
CA ILE A 46 -6.78 14.01 47.89
C ILE A 46 -7.82 14.92 48.52
N ILE A 47 -7.99 16.14 48.01
CA ILE A 47 -8.96 17.12 48.51
C ILE A 47 -9.77 17.68 47.33
N PRO A 48 -10.96 17.11 47.02
CA PRO A 48 -11.84 17.64 45.99
C PRO A 48 -12.47 18.97 46.45
N TYR A 49 -12.62 19.93 45.54
CA TYR A 49 -13.24 21.23 45.83
C TYR A 49 -13.88 21.83 44.57
N LYS A 50 -15.18 22.19 44.63
CA LYS A 50 -15.96 22.86 43.57
C LYS A 50 -15.70 22.34 42.15
N GLY A 51 -15.71 21.01 41.97
CA GLY A 51 -15.51 20.36 40.66
C GLY A 51 -14.05 20.23 40.21
N GLY A 52 -13.10 20.72 41.00
CA GLY A 52 -11.66 20.54 40.82
C GLY A 52 -10.99 19.86 42.02
N CYS A 53 -9.67 19.98 42.09
CA CYS A 53 -8.84 19.42 43.13
C CYS A 53 -7.97 20.48 43.81
N ARG A 54 -8.15 20.68 45.12
CA ARG A 54 -7.40 21.68 45.88
C ARG A 54 -6.01 21.19 46.30
N ALA A 55 -5.85 19.89 46.51
CA ALA A 55 -4.57 19.28 46.83
C ALA A 55 -4.47 17.90 46.17
N ALA A 56 -3.34 17.63 45.53
CA ALA A 56 -3.06 16.36 44.90
C ALA A 56 -1.77 15.74 45.47
N HIS A 57 -1.74 14.40 45.50
CA HIS A 57 -0.52 13.66 45.78
C HIS A 57 0.03 13.06 44.50
N LYS A 58 1.35 13.13 44.33
CA LYS A 58 2.03 12.39 43.28
C LYS A 58 1.78 10.89 43.47
N HIS A 59 1.44 10.19 42.39
CA HIS A 59 1.41 8.74 42.40
C HIS A 59 2.78 8.22 42.86
N THR A 60 2.78 7.24 43.75
CA THR A 60 4.00 6.49 44.05
C THR A 60 4.37 5.71 42.79
N ALA A 61 5.42 6.13 42.11
CA ALA A 61 5.97 5.36 41.00
C ALA A 61 6.52 4.05 41.56
N CYS A 62 5.98 2.93 41.08
CA CYS A 62 6.48 1.62 41.45
C CYS A 62 7.86 1.38 40.82
N LYS A 63 8.63 0.45 41.41
CA LYS A 63 9.93 0.09 40.84
C LYS A 63 9.73 -0.57 39.47
N PRO A 64 10.73 -0.55 38.56
CA PRO A 64 10.67 -1.32 37.32
C PRO A 64 10.27 -2.78 37.58
N GLY A 65 9.35 -3.31 36.77
CA GLY A 65 8.77 -4.65 36.98
C GLY A 65 7.65 -4.71 38.03
N GLN A 66 7.14 -3.56 38.48
CA GLN A 66 5.96 -3.47 39.34
C GLN A 66 4.87 -2.60 38.72
N PHE A 67 3.61 -2.93 38.96
CA PHE A 67 2.45 -2.16 38.52
C PHE A 67 1.68 -1.58 39.72
N ILE A 68 1.08 -0.41 39.50
CA ILE A 68 0.23 0.25 40.49
C ILE A 68 -1.12 -0.45 40.50
N LYS A 69 -1.57 -0.87 41.69
CA LYS A 69 -2.96 -1.25 41.91
C LYS A 69 -3.63 -0.20 42.78
N GLN A 70 -4.71 0.40 42.27
CA GLN A 70 -5.64 1.19 43.08
C GLN A 70 -6.65 0.23 43.73
N PRO A 71 -6.80 0.18 45.06
CA PRO A 71 -7.99 -0.44 45.64
C PRO A 71 -9.22 0.41 45.29
N GLY A 72 -10.31 -0.23 44.86
CA GLY A 72 -11.61 0.42 44.75
C GLY A 72 -12.10 0.92 46.12
N LEU A 73 -12.84 2.03 46.13
CA LEU A 73 -13.35 2.72 47.32
C LEU A 73 -14.02 1.72 48.30
N TYR A 74 -13.41 1.53 49.47
CA TYR A 74 -14.11 1.06 50.66
C TYR A 74 -13.88 2.10 51.76
N GLY A 75 -14.91 2.91 52.02
CA GLY A 75 -15.11 3.72 53.23
C GLY A 75 -13.95 4.64 53.65
N PHE A 76 -14.05 5.92 53.30
CA PHE A 76 -13.53 7.13 53.98
C PHE A 76 -12.12 7.19 54.64
N LEU A 77 -11.24 6.18 54.60
CA LEU A 77 -9.87 6.30 55.11
C LEU A 77 -8.82 5.57 54.26
N ILE A 78 -7.92 6.39 53.70
CA ILE A 78 -6.61 6.07 53.11
C ILE A 78 -6.64 5.26 51.79
N LEU A 79 -6.38 5.96 50.68
CA LEU A 79 -5.90 5.38 49.43
C LEU A 79 -4.51 4.74 49.65
N ILE A 80 -4.46 3.50 50.14
CA ILE A 80 -3.20 2.74 50.14
C ILE A 80 -2.94 2.27 48.70
N ILE A 81 -2.17 3.06 47.96
CA ILE A 81 -1.57 2.63 46.71
C ILE A 81 -0.42 1.67 47.05
N TYR A 82 -0.48 0.45 46.55
CA TYR A 82 0.61 -0.51 46.69
C TYR A 82 1.08 -1.02 45.32
N CYS A 83 2.39 -1.28 45.26
CA CYS A 83 3.08 -1.75 44.08
C CYS A 83 3.11 -3.27 44.06
N CYS A 84 2.49 -3.85 43.04
CA CYS A 84 2.46 -5.30 42.83
C CYS A 84 3.57 -5.70 41.84
N PRO A 85 4.28 -6.82 42.07
CA PRO A 85 5.19 -7.35 41.06
C PRO A 85 4.42 -7.78 39.81
N MET A 86 4.96 -7.47 38.63
CA MET A 86 4.41 -7.88 37.34
C MET A 86 4.63 -9.37 37.09
N CYS A 87 3.78 -9.94 36.24
CA CYS A 87 3.97 -11.28 35.71
C CYS A 87 4.98 -11.27 34.57
N HIS A 88 5.76 -12.34 34.41
CA HIS A 88 6.78 -12.44 33.36
C HIS A 88 6.16 -12.65 31.97
N PRO A 89 6.90 -12.43 30.86
CA PRO A 89 6.41 -12.73 29.51
C PRO A 89 5.94 -14.18 29.41
N GLY A 90 4.86 -14.43 28.68
CA GLY A 90 4.22 -15.75 28.68
C GLY A 90 3.07 -15.92 29.66
N THR A 91 2.85 -14.95 30.56
CA THR A 91 1.87 -15.08 31.64
C THR A 91 0.99 -13.85 31.81
N ARG A 92 -0.16 -14.07 32.47
CA ARG A 92 -1.12 -13.05 32.91
C ARG A 92 -1.35 -13.14 34.41
N VAL A 93 -1.86 -12.06 34.99
CA VAL A 93 -2.30 -12.02 36.39
C VAL A 93 -3.51 -12.95 36.56
N TYR A 94 -3.34 -14.00 37.36
CA TYR A 94 -4.42 -14.86 37.81
C TYR A 94 -5.05 -14.36 39.11
N ARG A 95 -4.20 -13.87 40.03
CA ARG A 95 -4.64 -13.27 41.29
C ARG A 95 -3.78 -12.06 41.60
N HIS A 96 -4.44 -10.94 41.87
CA HIS A 96 -3.78 -9.71 42.28
C HIS A 96 -3.03 -9.85 43.59
N CYS A 97 -1.95 -9.09 43.71
CA CYS A 97 -1.25 -8.93 44.98
C CYS A 97 -2.16 -8.26 46.04
N LYS A 98 -1.86 -8.53 47.30
CA LYS A 98 -2.42 -7.84 48.48
C LYS A 98 -1.25 -7.28 49.29
N ALA A 99 -1.54 -6.55 50.37
CA ALA A 99 -0.51 -5.98 51.25
C ALA A 99 0.58 -6.99 51.69
N TRP A 100 0.22 -8.27 51.82
CA TRP A 100 1.12 -9.33 52.32
C TRP A 100 1.30 -10.50 51.33
N THR A 101 0.69 -10.44 50.15
CA THR A 101 0.74 -11.56 49.18
C THR A 101 1.18 -11.06 47.81
N SER A 102 2.11 -11.77 47.18
CA SER A 102 2.56 -11.46 45.82
C SER A 102 1.48 -11.70 44.77
N THR A 103 1.69 -11.14 43.57
CA THR A 103 0.88 -11.43 42.39
C THR A 103 1.03 -12.90 42.00
N SER A 104 -0.09 -13.59 41.77
CA SER A 104 -0.09 -14.93 41.20
C SER A 104 -0.27 -14.84 39.70
N CYS A 105 0.58 -15.53 38.95
CA CYS A 105 0.56 -15.54 37.49
C CYS A 105 0.07 -16.89 36.95
N ALA A 106 -0.55 -16.87 35.79
CA ALA A 106 -0.92 -18.06 35.02
C ALA A 106 -0.45 -17.93 33.57
N PRO A 107 -0.12 -19.03 32.88
CA PRO A 107 0.31 -18.98 31.49
C PRO A 107 -0.78 -18.43 30.56
N CYS A 108 -0.35 -17.78 29.49
CA CYS A 108 -1.22 -17.52 28.35
C CYS A 108 -1.55 -18.86 27.67
N ILE A 109 -2.81 -19.02 27.28
CA ILE A 109 -3.34 -20.25 26.69
C ILE A 109 -4.00 -19.93 25.34
N GLY A 110 -4.02 -20.93 24.45
CA GLY A 110 -4.56 -20.78 23.10
C GLY A 110 -3.77 -19.75 22.27
N SER A 111 -4.48 -19.04 21.39
CA SER A 111 -3.89 -18.01 20.51
C SER A 111 -3.76 -16.66 21.21
N THR A 112 -3.09 -16.64 22.36
CA THR A 112 -2.81 -15.41 23.13
C THR A 112 -1.38 -15.36 23.64
N PHE A 113 -0.84 -14.15 23.80
CA PHE A 113 0.53 -13.91 24.24
C PHE A 113 0.66 -12.65 25.11
N ASN A 114 1.73 -12.58 25.88
CA ASN A 114 2.25 -11.37 26.51
C ASN A 114 3.77 -11.37 26.35
N ASP A 115 4.30 -10.40 25.61
CA ASP A 115 5.72 -10.32 25.23
C ASP A 115 6.58 -9.53 26.22
N GLN A 116 5.95 -8.76 27.11
CA GLN A 116 6.61 -8.00 28.15
C GLN A 116 6.07 -8.35 29.54
N PRO A 117 6.88 -8.14 30.60
CA PRO A 117 6.36 -8.24 31.95
C PRO A 117 5.20 -7.27 32.15
N SER A 118 4.05 -7.75 32.62
CA SER A 118 2.86 -6.91 32.74
C SER A 118 1.99 -7.26 33.95
N GLY A 119 1.14 -6.31 34.35
CA GLY A 119 0.07 -6.51 35.32
C GLY A 119 -1.26 -6.88 34.66
N LEU A 120 -1.26 -7.34 33.41
CA LEU A 120 -2.48 -7.63 32.65
C LEU A 120 -3.14 -8.92 33.12
N GLU A 121 -4.46 -8.87 33.35
CA GLU A 121 -5.26 -10.06 33.68
C GLU A 121 -5.57 -10.92 32.45
N VAL A 122 -5.48 -10.34 31.25
CA VAL A 122 -5.83 -10.97 29.97
C VAL A 122 -4.61 -10.86 29.04
N CYS A 123 -4.28 -11.96 28.37
CA CYS A 123 -3.22 -11.97 27.36
C CYS A 123 -3.71 -11.36 26.05
N SER A 124 -2.80 -10.76 25.29
CA SER A 124 -3.13 -10.18 23.98
C SER A 124 -3.42 -11.28 22.95
N PRO A 125 -4.41 -11.13 22.06
CA PRO A 125 -4.65 -12.10 21.01
C PRO A 125 -3.49 -12.09 19.99
N CYS A 126 -3.12 -13.27 19.51
CA CYS A 126 -2.12 -13.38 18.44
C CYS A 126 -2.66 -12.81 17.13
N THR A 127 -1.78 -12.21 16.34
CA THR A 127 -2.08 -11.77 14.98
C THR A 127 -2.32 -12.99 14.08
N VAL A 128 -3.39 -12.95 13.27
CA VAL A 128 -3.75 -14.01 12.32
C VAL A 128 -3.30 -13.61 10.92
N CYS A 129 -2.35 -14.36 10.37
CA CYS A 129 -1.77 -14.15 9.04
C CYS A 129 -1.00 -15.40 8.60
N ASP A 130 -0.58 -15.45 7.34
CA ASP A 130 0.42 -16.43 6.90
C ASP A 130 1.78 -16.02 7.50
N GLY A 131 2.11 -16.68 8.60
CA GLY A 131 3.19 -16.28 9.48
C GLY A 131 4.49 -17.00 9.16
N VAL A 132 5.59 -16.25 9.10
CA VAL A 132 6.94 -16.84 9.02
C VAL A 132 7.34 -17.43 10.37
N ARG A 133 6.81 -16.87 11.47
CA ARG A 133 7.02 -17.38 12.83
C ARG A 133 5.70 -17.47 13.60
N ALA A 134 5.42 -18.65 14.14
CA ALA A 134 4.20 -18.91 14.91
C ALA A 134 4.17 -18.15 16.24
N CYS A 135 2.95 -17.89 16.72
CA CYS A 135 2.71 -17.30 18.04
C CYS A 135 3.15 -18.25 19.16
N THR A 136 3.69 -17.69 20.23
CA THR A 136 4.01 -18.39 21.47
C THR A 136 3.40 -17.63 22.65
N PRO A 137 3.27 -18.22 23.86
CA PRO A 137 2.77 -17.49 25.01
C PRO A 137 3.51 -16.17 25.28
N SER A 138 4.80 -16.10 24.92
CA SER A 138 5.67 -14.94 25.15
C SER A 138 5.96 -14.11 23.90
N SER A 139 5.36 -14.40 22.74
CA SER A 139 5.60 -13.60 21.53
C SER A 139 4.46 -13.73 20.52
N ASP A 140 4.16 -12.62 19.84
CA ASP A 140 3.18 -12.60 18.76
C ASP A 140 3.63 -13.42 17.54
N THR A 141 2.67 -13.76 16.68
CA THR A 141 2.91 -14.21 15.30
C THR A 141 3.71 -13.14 14.54
N VAL A 142 4.69 -13.57 13.75
CA VAL A 142 5.40 -12.68 12.81
C VAL A 142 4.87 -12.96 11.42
N CYS A 143 4.15 -11.99 10.86
CA CYS A 143 3.60 -12.06 9.52
C CYS A 143 4.68 -11.82 8.47
N GLY A 144 4.67 -12.63 7.41
CA GLY A 144 5.49 -12.42 6.22
C GLY A 144 4.85 -11.44 5.24
N VAL A 145 5.61 -11.09 4.21
CA VAL A 145 5.09 -10.39 3.03
C VAL A 145 4.78 -11.44 1.97
N LEU A 146 3.60 -11.35 1.34
CA LEU A 146 3.23 -12.26 0.25
C LEU A 146 4.08 -11.97 -1.00
N GLU A 147 4.28 -12.97 -1.86
CA GLU A 147 4.96 -12.75 -3.14
C GLU A 147 4.28 -11.64 -3.95
N GLY A 148 5.10 -10.80 -4.60
CA GLY A 148 4.63 -9.64 -5.36
C GLY A 148 4.08 -8.50 -4.50
N HIS A 149 4.40 -8.43 -3.20
CA HIS A 149 4.03 -7.35 -2.31
C HIS A 149 5.26 -6.79 -1.58
N TYR A 150 5.14 -5.55 -1.08
CA TYR A 150 6.12 -4.90 -0.21
C TYR A 150 5.46 -4.40 1.07
N CYS A 151 6.22 -4.37 2.15
CA CYS A 151 5.73 -4.00 3.46
C CYS A 151 5.55 -2.48 3.59
N ILE A 152 4.38 -2.07 4.09
CA ILE A 152 4.09 -0.66 4.42
C ILE A 152 3.95 -0.42 5.93
N ASN A 153 3.78 -1.48 6.72
CA ASN A 153 3.65 -1.38 8.17
C ASN A 153 4.53 -2.45 8.85
N PRO A 154 5.84 -2.19 9.01
CA PRO A 154 6.76 -3.11 9.67
C PRO A 154 6.47 -3.17 11.18
N TYR A 155 6.44 -4.37 11.74
CA TYR A 155 6.18 -4.59 13.16
C TYR A 155 6.97 -5.79 13.68
N LYS A 156 7.85 -5.55 14.67
CA LYS A 156 8.63 -6.57 15.41
C LYS A 156 9.27 -7.64 14.52
N GLY A 157 9.86 -7.22 13.40
CA GLY A 157 10.55 -8.09 12.46
C GLY A 157 9.65 -8.80 11.45
N GLY A 158 8.38 -8.44 11.36
CA GLY A 158 7.46 -8.86 10.31
C GLY A 158 6.68 -7.69 9.70
N CYS A 159 5.65 -8.01 8.94
CA CYS A 159 4.83 -7.03 8.23
C CYS A 159 3.35 -7.15 8.55
N ARG A 160 2.75 -6.14 9.18
CA ARG A 160 1.33 -6.17 9.54
C ARG A 160 0.40 -5.80 8.37
N ALA A 161 0.92 -5.02 7.42
CA ALA A 161 0.20 -4.63 6.21
C ALA A 161 1.19 -4.47 5.06
N ALA A 162 0.83 -5.01 3.91
CA ALA A 162 1.63 -4.99 2.69
C ALA A 162 0.81 -4.49 1.51
N ASN A 163 1.46 -3.82 0.56
CA ASN A 163 0.88 -3.41 -0.71
C ASN A 163 1.44 -4.25 -1.85
N LYS A 164 0.64 -4.46 -2.89
CA LYS A 164 1.10 -5.14 -4.10
C LYS A 164 2.17 -4.29 -4.79
N HIS A 165 3.18 -4.94 -5.36
CA HIS A 165 4.16 -4.28 -6.21
C HIS A 165 3.48 -3.62 -7.42
N THR A 166 3.97 -2.44 -7.77
CA THR A 166 3.57 -1.72 -8.98
C THR A 166 3.94 -2.54 -10.21
N ALA A 167 2.95 -2.75 -11.07
CA ALA A 167 3.18 -3.33 -12.39
C ALA A 167 3.54 -2.20 -13.36
N CYS A 168 4.70 -2.31 -14.02
CA CYS A 168 5.08 -1.35 -15.05
C CYS A 168 4.13 -1.45 -16.24
N LYS A 169 3.85 -0.30 -16.85
CA LYS A 169 2.96 -0.24 -18.01
C LYS A 169 3.74 -0.63 -19.28
N PRO A 170 3.05 -1.06 -20.35
CA PRO A 170 3.66 -1.07 -21.68
C PRO A 170 4.24 0.31 -22.00
N GLY A 171 5.43 0.36 -22.59
CA GLY A 171 6.21 1.59 -22.69
C GLY A 171 7.26 1.76 -21.59
N GLN A 172 7.20 0.96 -20.53
CA GLN A 172 8.09 1.07 -19.38
C GLN A 172 8.86 -0.22 -19.14
N PHE A 173 10.04 -0.09 -18.52
CA PHE A 173 10.86 -1.22 -18.09
C PHE A 173 11.17 -1.13 -16.60
N ILE A 174 11.43 -2.28 -16.00
CA ILE A 174 11.72 -2.43 -14.57
C ILE A 174 13.18 -2.06 -14.35
N THR A 175 13.45 -0.92 -13.72
CA THR A 175 14.81 -0.51 -13.34
C THR A 175 15.24 -1.13 -12.02
N GLN A 176 14.30 -1.23 -11.07
CA GLN A 176 14.52 -1.90 -9.80
C GLN A 176 13.35 -2.85 -9.53
N PRO A 177 13.60 -4.16 -9.41
CA PRO A 177 12.56 -5.10 -9.03
C PRO A 177 12.11 -4.83 -7.59
N GLY A 178 10.80 -5.00 -7.34
CA GLY A 178 10.25 -4.91 -5.99
C GLY A 178 10.87 -5.96 -5.05
N THR A 179 11.00 -5.59 -3.79
CA THR A 179 11.44 -6.47 -2.69
C THR A 179 10.36 -6.55 -1.61
N GLU A 180 10.59 -7.32 -0.55
CA GLU A 180 9.70 -7.36 0.62
C GLU A 180 9.54 -5.98 1.29
N TYR A 181 10.42 -5.02 1.03
CA TYR A 181 10.43 -3.70 1.69
C TYR A 181 10.35 -2.52 0.72
N THR A 182 10.50 -2.76 -0.58
CA THR A 182 10.51 -1.71 -1.60
C THR A 182 9.61 -2.07 -2.75
N ASP A 183 8.94 -1.07 -3.32
CA ASP A 183 8.14 -1.26 -4.52
C ASP A 183 9.01 -1.41 -5.78
N THR A 184 8.42 -1.94 -6.84
CA THR A 184 9.02 -1.94 -8.19
C THR A 184 9.13 -0.51 -8.70
N VAL A 185 10.28 -0.18 -9.29
CA VAL A 185 10.51 1.11 -9.96
C VAL A 185 10.55 0.90 -11.47
N CYS A 186 9.80 1.75 -12.18
CA CYS A 186 9.63 1.71 -13.63
C CYS A 186 10.18 2.99 -14.27
N GLU A 187 10.81 2.87 -15.43
CA GLU A 187 11.20 4.00 -16.28
C GLU A 187 10.67 3.82 -17.71
N ASP A 188 10.51 4.93 -18.43
CA ASP A 188 10.00 4.94 -19.79
C ASP A 188 11.08 4.52 -20.80
N CYS A 189 10.68 3.83 -21.85
CA CYS A 189 11.56 3.45 -22.96
C CYS A 189 11.95 4.66 -23.81
N SER A 190 13.20 4.65 -24.29
CA SER A 190 13.69 5.64 -25.26
C SER A 190 13.11 5.37 -26.65
N ASP A 191 13.19 6.37 -27.53
CA ASP A 191 12.82 6.20 -28.93
C ASP A 191 13.61 5.06 -29.60
N ASN A 192 12.93 4.25 -30.42
CA ASN A 192 13.43 3.01 -31.05
C ASN A 192 13.62 1.81 -30.09
N SER A 193 13.05 1.87 -28.89
CA SER A 193 13.00 0.74 -27.97
C SER A 193 11.60 0.54 -27.40
N TYR A 194 11.25 -0.71 -27.08
CA TYR A 194 9.95 -1.08 -26.55
C TYR A 194 10.04 -2.03 -25.35
N SER A 195 8.98 -2.04 -24.55
CA SER A 195 8.78 -2.98 -23.44
C SER A 195 7.29 -3.21 -23.19
N ASP A 196 6.92 -4.44 -22.87
CA ASP A 196 5.56 -4.81 -22.47
C ASP A 196 5.26 -4.53 -20.98
N GLY A 197 6.20 -3.92 -20.25
CA GLY A 197 6.12 -3.68 -18.81
C GLY A 197 6.71 -4.80 -17.95
N SER A 198 7.14 -5.92 -18.55
CA SER A 198 7.74 -7.05 -17.82
C SER A 198 9.27 -7.11 -17.92
N PHE A 199 9.87 -6.38 -18.86
CA PHE A 199 11.30 -6.44 -19.12
C PHE A 199 12.10 -5.59 -18.12
N THR A 200 13.32 -6.02 -17.83
CA THR A 200 14.30 -5.27 -17.02
C THR A 200 15.10 -4.24 -17.82
N ASN A 201 14.94 -4.23 -19.15
CA ASN A 201 15.46 -3.21 -20.04
C ASN A 201 14.60 -3.18 -21.32
N CYS A 202 14.50 -2.02 -21.96
CA CYS A 202 13.81 -1.90 -23.24
C CYS A 202 14.58 -2.63 -24.35
N LYS A 203 13.83 -3.30 -25.23
CA LYS A 203 14.39 -4.00 -26.38
C LYS A 203 14.40 -3.07 -27.58
N PRO A 204 15.46 -3.07 -28.40
CA PRO A 204 15.48 -2.28 -29.63
C PRO A 204 14.42 -2.81 -30.61
N HIS A 205 13.88 -1.93 -31.44
CA HIS A 205 12.93 -2.31 -32.48
C HIS A 205 13.58 -3.20 -33.53
N THR A 206 12.81 -4.12 -34.09
CA THR A 206 13.22 -4.95 -35.20
C THR A 206 13.42 -4.10 -36.45
N ASP A 207 14.65 -4.10 -36.96
CA ASP A 207 14.97 -3.52 -38.26
C ASP A 207 14.51 -4.46 -39.39
N CYS A 208 13.36 -4.14 -39.99
CA CYS A 208 12.78 -4.92 -41.08
C CYS A 208 13.65 -4.89 -42.35
N GLU A 209 14.34 -3.78 -42.64
CA GLU A 209 15.15 -3.62 -43.85
C GLU A 209 16.37 -4.55 -43.83
N SER A 210 17.02 -4.69 -42.65
CA SER A 210 18.11 -5.66 -42.46
C SER A 210 17.70 -7.11 -42.76
N ARG A 211 16.39 -7.41 -42.68
CA ARG A 211 15.81 -8.73 -42.95
C ARG A 211 15.24 -8.86 -44.36
N GLY A 212 15.40 -7.84 -45.21
CA GLY A 212 14.84 -7.82 -46.56
C GLY A 212 13.31 -7.67 -46.61
N LEU A 213 12.70 -7.26 -45.50
CA LEU A 213 11.26 -7.02 -45.38
C LEU A 213 10.97 -5.52 -45.38
N VAL A 214 9.69 -5.16 -45.51
CA VAL A 214 9.23 -3.78 -45.31
C VAL A 214 8.52 -3.65 -43.97
N THR A 215 8.70 -2.51 -43.32
CA THR A 215 7.95 -2.16 -42.11
C THR A 215 6.49 -1.93 -42.49
N VAL A 216 5.62 -2.82 -42.03
CA VAL A 216 4.16 -2.73 -42.22
C VAL A 216 3.56 -1.79 -41.19
N LYS A 217 4.04 -1.86 -39.95
CA LYS A 217 3.65 -0.98 -38.86
C LYS A 217 4.89 -0.57 -38.08
N ALA A 218 5.09 0.73 -37.93
CA ALA A 218 6.16 1.25 -37.08
C ALA A 218 5.89 0.83 -35.63
N GLY A 219 6.93 0.33 -34.96
CA GLY A 219 6.85 0.07 -33.52
C GLY A 219 6.70 1.36 -32.73
N ASP A 220 6.26 1.23 -31.49
CA ASP A 220 6.20 2.30 -30.49
C ASP A 220 6.87 1.83 -29.19
N GLN A 221 6.83 2.65 -28.13
CA GLN A 221 7.45 2.27 -26.85
C GLN A 221 6.80 1.04 -26.21
N ALA A 222 5.57 0.68 -26.58
CA ALA A 222 4.84 -0.47 -26.04
C ALA A 222 5.01 -1.75 -26.88
N ALA A 223 5.26 -1.63 -28.18
CA ALA A 223 5.29 -2.77 -29.11
C ALA A 223 6.35 -2.63 -30.21
N ASP A 224 6.89 -3.78 -30.62
CA ASP A 224 7.88 -3.86 -31.70
C ASP A 224 7.31 -3.44 -33.08
N SER A 225 8.21 -3.20 -34.02
CA SER A 225 7.88 -2.99 -35.42
C SER A 225 7.40 -4.28 -36.09
N GLU A 226 6.31 -4.20 -36.85
CA GLU A 226 5.76 -5.32 -37.59
C GLU A 226 6.33 -5.31 -39.02
N CYS A 227 6.98 -6.40 -39.42
CA CYS A 227 7.57 -6.56 -40.75
C CYS A 227 6.68 -7.41 -41.65
N GLY A 228 6.67 -7.12 -42.95
CA GLY A 228 5.94 -7.89 -43.95
C GLY A 228 6.61 -7.88 -45.31
N GLU A 229 6.12 -8.73 -46.21
CA GLU A 229 6.67 -8.84 -47.56
C GLU A 229 6.25 -7.68 -48.45
N LYS A 230 7.15 -7.32 -49.36
CA LYS A 230 6.94 -6.28 -50.35
C LYS A 230 6.08 -6.84 -51.48
N ASN A 231 4.78 -6.62 -51.42
CA ASN A 231 3.87 -7.01 -52.49
C ASN A 231 3.98 -6.05 -53.68
N ASP A 232 4.90 -6.33 -54.61
CA ASP A 232 5.01 -5.64 -55.91
C ASP A 232 3.89 -6.07 -56.88
N THR A 233 2.64 -5.85 -56.45
CA THR A 233 1.44 -6.09 -57.26
C THR A 233 1.42 -5.19 -58.50
N ALA A 234 2.04 -4.00 -58.43
CA ALA A 234 2.14 -3.07 -59.55
C ALA A 234 3.03 -3.60 -60.70
N LEU A 235 4.17 -4.22 -60.39
CA LEU A 235 5.06 -4.78 -61.41
C LEU A 235 4.45 -6.03 -62.05
N THR A 236 3.82 -6.88 -61.23
CA THR A 236 3.18 -8.13 -61.68
C THR A 236 1.92 -7.86 -62.53
N ALA A 237 1.12 -6.85 -62.17
CA ALA A 237 -0.03 -6.39 -62.97
C ALA A 237 0.41 -5.73 -64.29
N GLY A 238 1.49 -4.93 -64.27
CA GLY A 238 2.01 -4.29 -65.49
C GLY A 238 2.51 -5.29 -66.53
N ILE A 239 3.24 -6.33 -66.08
CA ILE A 239 3.75 -7.39 -66.96
C ILE A 239 2.59 -8.22 -67.55
N SER A 240 1.61 -8.60 -66.72
CA SER A 240 0.47 -9.40 -67.18
C SER A 240 -0.42 -8.65 -68.20
N VAL A 241 -0.71 -7.37 -68.00
CA VAL A 241 -1.43 -6.54 -68.98
C VAL A 241 -0.63 -6.39 -70.27
N GLY A 242 0.68 -6.15 -70.18
CA GLY A 242 1.56 -6.02 -71.35
C GLY A 242 1.61 -7.29 -72.20
N VAL A 243 1.75 -8.47 -71.57
CA VAL A 243 1.76 -9.76 -72.27
C VAL A 243 0.42 -10.03 -72.96
N ILE A 244 -0.71 -9.77 -72.28
CA ILE A 244 -2.04 -9.95 -72.87
C ILE A 244 -2.22 -9.04 -74.10
N ALA A 245 -1.78 -7.79 -74.04
CA ALA A 245 -1.88 -6.86 -75.17
C ALA A 245 -1.07 -7.34 -76.39
N VAL A 246 0.15 -7.87 -76.16
CA VAL A 246 0.99 -8.43 -77.25
C VAL A 246 0.34 -9.66 -77.88
N ILE A 247 -0.25 -10.56 -77.08
CA ILE A 247 -0.96 -11.74 -77.59
C ILE A 247 -2.16 -11.34 -78.44
N ILE A 248 -2.94 -10.34 -78.01
CA ILE A 248 -4.09 -9.83 -78.79
C ILE A 248 -3.63 -9.25 -80.13
N MET A 249 -2.55 -8.46 -80.14
CA MET A 249 -1.98 -7.89 -81.36
C MET A 249 -1.47 -8.98 -82.31
N ALA A 250 -0.79 -10.01 -81.78
CA ALA A 250 -0.32 -11.15 -82.57
C ALA A 250 -1.50 -11.97 -83.14
N ALA A 251 -2.56 -12.19 -82.36
CA ALA A 251 -3.76 -12.86 -82.82
C ALA A 251 -4.50 -12.06 -83.90
N ALA A 252 -4.64 -10.74 -83.72
CA ALA A 252 -5.27 -9.86 -84.69
C ALA A 252 -4.49 -9.84 -86.02
N THR A 253 -3.17 -9.69 -85.97
CA THR A 253 -2.30 -9.75 -87.15
C THR A 253 -2.35 -11.11 -87.84
N TYR A 254 -2.35 -12.22 -87.09
CA TYR A 254 -2.54 -13.56 -87.64
C TYR A 254 -3.92 -13.73 -88.30
N LEU A 255 -5.00 -13.24 -87.69
CA LEU A 255 -6.34 -13.30 -88.26
C LEU A 255 -6.46 -12.46 -89.54
N LEU A 256 -5.84 -11.28 -89.58
CA LEU A 256 -5.78 -10.45 -90.78
C LEU A 256 -4.98 -11.15 -91.89
N TYR A 257 -3.83 -11.74 -91.56
CA TYR A 257 -3.03 -12.52 -92.49
C TYR A 257 -3.79 -13.74 -93.04
N LYS A 258 -4.46 -14.49 -92.17
CA LYS A 258 -5.29 -15.64 -92.56
C LYS A 258 -6.46 -15.21 -93.45
N ARG A 259 -7.12 -14.09 -93.12
CA ARG A 259 -8.19 -13.49 -93.92
C ARG A 259 -7.68 -13.10 -95.30
N GLN A 260 -6.49 -12.51 -95.39
CA GLN A 260 -5.87 -12.14 -96.67
C GLN A 260 -5.50 -13.37 -97.52
N ILE A 261 -4.96 -14.44 -96.92
CA ILE A 261 -4.73 -15.72 -97.62
C ILE A 261 -6.04 -16.33 -98.13
N LEU A 262 -7.11 -16.33 -97.32
CA LEU A 262 -8.43 -16.80 -97.72
C LEU A 262 -9.01 -15.97 -98.87
N TYR A 263 -8.83 -14.66 -98.82
CA TYR A 263 -9.24 -13.74 -99.90
C TYR A 263 -8.48 -14.03 -101.20
N CYS A 264 -7.15 -14.24 -101.13
CA CYS A 264 -6.35 -14.63 -102.28
C CYS A 264 -6.76 -16.00 -102.83
N LYS A 265 -7.02 -16.99 -101.98
CA LYS A 265 -7.52 -18.32 -102.41
C LYS A 265 -8.89 -18.24 -103.09
N TYR A 266 -9.81 -17.43 -102.55
CA TYR A 266 -11.12 -17.20 -103.16
C TYR A 266 -11.00 -16.51 -104.53
N TYR A 267 -10.14 -15.50 -104.65
CA TYR A 267 -9.92 -14.79 -105.91
C TYR A 267 -9.28 -15.69 -106.99
N ILE A 268 -8.29 -16.52 -106.62
CA ILE A 268 -7.68 -17.50 -107.53
C ILE A 268 -8.71 -18.54 -108.01
N SER A 269 -9.55 -19.06 -107.11
CA SER A 269 -10.60 -20.02 -107.46
C SER A 269 -11.71 -19.43 -108.36
N SER A 270 -11.93 -18.11 -108.31
CA SER A 270 -12.86 -17.43 -109.22
C SER A 270 -12.29 -17.28 -110.63
N TYR A 271 -10.96 -17.26 -110.76
CA TYR A 271 -10.26 -17.11 -112.05
C TYR A 271 -10.15 -18.45 -112.81
N GLU A 272 -10.14 -19.59 -112.11
CA GLU A 272 -10.11 -20.93 -112.72
C GLU A 272 -11.50 -21.44 -113.17
N ASN A 273 -12.59 -20.76 -112.82
CA ASN A 273 -13.97 -21.12 -113.18
C ASN A 273 -14.63 -20.14 -114.19
N SER A 274 -13.85 -19.29 -114.87
CA SER A 274 -14.27 -18.49 -116.03
C SER A 274 -13.54 -18.95 -117.28
#